data_AF-A0A7T2YXB7-F1
#
_entry.id   AF-A0A7T2YXB7-F1
#
_cell.length_a   1.000
_cell.length_b   1.000
_cell.length_c   1.000
_cell.angle_alpha   90.00
_cell.angle_beta   90.00
_cell.angle_gamma   90.00
#
_symmetry.space_group_name_H-M   'P 1'
#
loop_
_entity.id
_entity.type
_entity.pdbx_description
1 polymer ?
#
loop_
_entity_poly.entity_id
_entity_poly.type
_entity_poly.pdbx_seq_one_letter_code
_entity_poly.pdbx_strand_id
1 'polypeptide(L)' 'MSHERTTPDTSQDWMDAMELLLGQLAFVLECEGRGFTVAKLRRWSQLCTERMEETGSVPPAVVLQLRRMADGVAP' A
#
# COMPACT_ATOMS: atom_id res chain seq x y z
N MET A 1 31.14 -20.81 -8.48
CA MET A 1 30.46 -19.52 -8.28
C MET A 1 28.97 -19.80 -8.34
N SER A 2 28.37 -20.03 -7.17
CA SER A 2 26.95 -20.41 -7.06
C SER A 2 26.11 -19.14 -7.18
N HIS A 3 25.20 -19.11 -8.14
CA HIS A 3 24.16 -18.09 -8.19
C HIS A 3 23.21 -18.34 -7.01
N GLU A 4 23.40 -17.60 -5.92
CA GLU A 4 22.38 -17.42 -4.90
C GLU A 4 21.16 -16.80 -5.58
N ARG A 5 20.14 -17.63 -5.77
CA ARG A 5 18.85 -17.18 -6.29
C ARG A 5 18.15 -16.53 -5.09
N THR A 6 18.39 -15.25 -4.87
CA THR A 6 17.67 -14.45 -3.88
C THR A 6 16.20 -14.44 -4.31
N THR A 7 15.40 -15.34 -3.77
CA THR A 7 13.94 -15.19 -3.80
C THR A 7 13.64 -13.82 -3.20
N PRO A 8 12.97 -12.91 -3.92
CA PRO A 8 12.60 -11.61 -3.36
C PRO A 8 11.85 -11.87 -2.06
N ASP A 9 12.28 -11.25 -0.97
CA ASP A 9 11.68 -11.47 0.34
C ASP A 9 10.32 -10.78 0.37
N THR A 10 9.33 -11.49 -0.14
CA THR A 10 7.92 -11.09 -0.17
C THR A 10 7.39 -10.72 1.22
N SER A 11 8.06 -11.15 2.28
CA SER A 11 7.71 -10.81 3.67
C SER A 11 8.09 -9.38 4.00
N GLN A 12 9.26 -8.91 3.55
CA GLN A 12 9.72 -7.54 3.78
C GLN A 12 8.87 -6.56 2.97
N ASP A 13 8.66 -6.83 1.68
CA ASP A 13 7.79 -5.99 0.83
C ASP A 13 6.35 -5.89 1.37
N TRP A 14 5.86 -6.98 1.98
CA TRP A 14 4.55 -7.00 2.62
C TRP A 14 4.53 -6.20 3.93
N MET A 15 5.57 -6.29 4.75
CA MET A 15 5.71 -5.49 5.96
C MET A 15 5.78 -4.00 5.65
N ASP A 16 6.61 -3.61 4.68
CA ASP A 16 6.77 -2.21 4.26
C ASP A 16 5.44 -1.66 3.71
N ALA A 17 4.70 -2.45 2.93
CA ALA A 17 3.37 -2.09 2.46
C ALA A 17 2.35 -1.97 3.60
N MET A 18 2.40 -2.86 4.60
CA MET A 18 1.52 -2.80 5.76
C MET A 18 1.78 -1.57 6.62
N GLU A 19 3.05 -1.25 6.89
CA GLU A 19 3.43 -0.05 7.64
C GLU A 19 2.92 1.21 6.93
N LEU A 20 3.12 1.29 5.61
CA LEU A 20 2.65 2.43 4.81
C LEU A 20 1.13 2.54 4.80
N LEU A 21 0.42 1.42 4.59
CA LEU A 21 -1.04 1.38 4.56
C LEU A 21 -1.65 1.83 5.90
N LEU A 22 -1.09 1.35 7.02
CA LEU A 22 -1.54 1.73 8.36
C LEU A 22 -1.31 3.21 8.64
N GLY A 23 -0.16 3.76 8.23
CA GLY A 23 0.12 5.20 8.34
C GLY A 23 -0.86 6.05 7.53
N GLN A 24 -1.18 5.64 6.30
CA GLN A 24 -2.18 6.30 5.47
C GLN A 24 -3.59 6.23 6.06
N LEU A 25 -3.97 5.09 6.64
CA LEU A 25 -5.28 4.91 7.26
C LEU A 25 -5.43 5.80 8.50
N ALA A 26 -4.40 5.85 9.37
CA ALA A 26 -4.39 6.71 10.54
C ALA A 26 -4.58 8.19 10.13
N PHE A 27 -3.82 8.66 9.14
CA PHE A 27 -3.94 10.02 8.61
C PHE A 27 -5.35 10.35 8.11
N VAL A 28 -5.97 9.45 7.34
CA VAL A 28 -7.33 9.66 6.81
C VAL A 28 -8.36 9.69 7.93
N LEU A 29 -8.25 8.80 8.93
CA LEU A 29 -9.15 8.77 10.07
C LEU A 29 -9.04 10.04 10.93
N GLU A 30 -7.82 10.55 11.12
CA GLU A 30 -7.58 11.83 11.80
C GLU A 30 -8.17 13.02 11.03
N CYS A 31 -8.06 13.03 9.70
CA CYS A 31 -8.54 14.14 8.87
C CYS A 31 -10.05 14.13 8.60
N GLU A 32 -10.67 12.95 8.39
CA GLU A 32 -12.09 12.87 8.04
C GLU A 32 -13.05 13.00 9.23
N GLY A 33 -12.61 12.63 10.44
CA GLY A 33 -13.47 12.66 11.63
C GLY A 33 -14.69 11.74 11.51
N ARG A 34 -15.86 12.27 11.11
CA ARG A 34 -17.11 11.50 10.89
C ARG A 34 -17.38 11.32 9.40
N GLY A 35 -17.77 10.11 9.00
CA GLY A 35 -18.15 9.80 7.61
C GLY A 35 -17.05 9.15 6.77
N PHE A 36 -16.07 8.53 7.44
CA PHE A 36 -15.16 7.59 6.80
C PHE A 36 -15.92 6.36 6.30
N THR A 37 -15.66 5.99 5.05
CA THR A 37 -16.31 4.83 4.41
C THR A 37 -15.29 4.02 3.64
N VAL A 38 -15.57 2.74 3.44
CA VAL A 38 -14.73 1.84 2.62
C VAL A 38 -14.52 2.39 1.20
N ALA A 39 -15.54 3.03 0.61
CA ALA A 39 -15.44 3.64 -0.72
C ALA A 39 -14.42 4.80 -0.77
N LYS A 40 -14.37 5.62 0.29
CA LYS A 40 -13.39 6.71 0.39
C LYS A 40 -11.99 6.19 0.63
N LEU A 41 -11.82 5.19 1.50
CA LEU A 41 -10.53 4.53 1.72
C LEU A 41 -9.98 3.95 0.40
N ARG A 42 -10.83 3.30 -0.39
CA ARG A 42 -10.45 2.75 -1.69
C ARG A 42 -9.99 3.84 -2.65
N ARG A 43 -10.77 4.92 -2.78
CA ARG A 43 -10.42 6.05 -3.65
C ARG A 43 -9.10 6.71 -3.22
N TRP A 44 -8.89 6.85 -1.91
CA TRP A 44 -7.64 7.37 -1.36
C TRP A 44 -6.46 6.46 -1.65
N SER A 45 -6.57 5.16 -1.35
CA SER A 45 -5.52 4.17 -1.61
C SER A 45 -5.13 4.12 -3.09
N GLN A 46 -6.11 4.18 -3.99
CA GLN A 46 -5.87 4.26 -5.43
C GLN A 46 -5.07 5.53 -5.78
N LEU A 47 -5.51 6.71 -5.33
CA LEU A 47 -4.79 7.97 -5.58
C LEU A 47 -3.36 7.91 -5.05
N CYS A 48 -3.14 7.41 -3.84
CA CYS A 48 -1.82 7.29 -3.26
C CYS A 48 -0.91 6.37 -4.09
N THR A 49 -1.40 5.21 -4.51
CA THR A 49 -0.59 4.28 -5.33
C THR A 49 -0.28 4.85 -6.71
N GLU A 50 -1.21 5.56 -7.35
CA GLU A 50 -0.95 6.29 -8.60
C GLU A 50 0.17 7.33 -8.41
N ARG A 51 0.08 8.15 -7.34
CA ARG A 51 1.12 9.16 -7.04
C ARG A 51 2.47 8.54 -6.69
N MET A 52 2.46 7.40 -6.00
CA MET A 52 3.68 6.67 -5.67
C MET A 52 4.40 6.15 -6.92
N GLU A 53 3.65 5.66 -7.91
CA GLU A 53 4.21 5.25 -9.21
C GLU A 53 4.77 6.44 -9.99
N GLU A 54 4.02 7.54 -10.05
CA GLU A 54 4.46 8.75 -10.76
C GLU A 54 5.74 9.35 -10.16
N THR A 55 5.87 9.33 -8.83
CA THR A 55 6.97 9.96 -8.10
C THR A 55 8.14 9.03 -7.82
N GLY A 56 7.93 7.71 -7.90
CA GLY A 56 8.91 6.72 -7.45
C GLY A 56 9.23 6.80 -5.96
N SER A 57 8.30 7.32 -5.15
CA SER A 57 8.52 7.56 -3.70
C SER A 57 8.63 6.28 -2.88
N VAL A 58 8.20 5.14 -3.43
CA VAL A 58 8.37 3.81 -2.85
C VAL A 58 8.75 2.79 -3.93
N PRO A 59 9.38 1.65 -3.57
CA PRO A 59 9.70 0.60 -4.52
C PRO A 59 8.45 0.05 -5.25
N PRO A 60 8.54 -0.32 -6.54
CA PRO A 60 7.40 -0.87 -7.28
C PRO A 60 6.75 -2.11 -6.65
N ALA A 61 7.55 -2.94 -5.95
CA ALA A 61 7.06 -4.12 -5.24
C ALA A 61 6.10 -3.76 -4.10
N VAL A 62 6.39 -2.68 -3.37
CA VAL A 62 5.53 -2.14 -2.30
C VAL A 62 4.22 -1.63 -2.88
N VAL A 63 4.26 -0.89 -3.99
CA VAL A 63 3.04 -0.43 -4.70
C VAL A 63 2.17 -1.60 -5.14
N LEU A 64 2.78 -2.64 -5.71
CA LEU A 64 2.07 -3.85 -6.13
C LEU A 64 1.37 -4.53 -4.95
N GLN A 65 2.01 -4.54 -3.78
CA GLN A 65 1.45 -5.11 -2.56
C GLN A 65 0.30 -4.29 -1.99
N LEU A 66 0.42 -2.97 -1.98
CA LEU A 66 -0.65 -2.06 -1.58
C LEU A 66 -1.90 -2.24 -2.45
N ARG A 67 -1.72 -2.40 -3.77
CA ARG A 67 -2.83 -2.68 -4.70
C ARG A 67 -3.52 -4.00 -4.37
N ARG A 68 -2.74 -5.07 -4.19
CA ARG A 68 -3.28 -6.39 -3.80
C ARG A 68 -4.07 -6.34 -2.49
N MET A 69 -3.56 -5.58 -1.49
CA MET A 69 -4.25 -5.38 -0.22
C MET A 69 -5.57 -4.62 -0.40
N ALA A 70 -5.57 -3.53 -1.16
CA ALA A 70 -6.76 -2.72 -1.39
C ALA A 70 -7.87 -3.50 -2.12
N ASP A 71 -7.50 -4.36 -3.07
CA ASP A 71 -8.42 -5.24 -3.79
C ASP A 71 -9.04 -6.31 -2.88
N GLY A 72 -8.27 -6.80 -1.90
CA GLY A 72 -8.73 -7.79 -0.91
C GLY A 72 -9.75 -7.28 0.12
N VAL A 73 -9.98 -5.96 0.19
CA VAL A 73 -10.95 -5.33 1.12
C VAL A 73 -12.36 -5.21 0.50
N ALA A 74 -12.62 -5.83 -0.66
CA ALA A 74 -13.96 -5.92 -1.23
C ALA A 74 -14.88 -6.87 -0.40
N PRO A 75 -16.18 -6.55 -0.24
CA PRO A 75 -17.18 -7.51 0.24
C PRO A 75 -17.40 -8.66 -0.75
#